data_AF-A0AAU5J094-F1
#
_entry.id   AF-A0AAU5J094-F1
#
_cell.length_a   1.000
_cell.length_b   1.000
_cell.length_c   1.000
_cell.angle_alpha   90.00
_cell.angle_beta   90.00
_cell.angle_gamma   90.00
#
_symmetry.space_group_name_H-M   'P 1'
#
loop_
_entity.id
_entity.type
_entity.pdbx_description
1 polymer ?
#
loop_
_entity_poly.entity_id
_entity_poly.type
_entity_poly.pdbx_seq_one_letter_code
_entity_poly.pdbx_strand_id
1 'polypeptide(L)'
;MRASQRDADTNSVFEPLRAGARHLLVTAETQLAHLSTGAVQPRWIYQLGVLNAALEQLEELQERWTTTLDTLPNTQPGNPDFDDALAEHHAESWSYLDDWAAHGQAIREINSAARKAPSSLAPAPAPATGPDRRSAARR
;
A
#
# COMPACT_ATOMS: atom_id res chain seq x y z
N MET A 1 18.36 -2.49 24.31
CA MET A 1 18.40 -1.02 24.15
C MET A 1 18.31 -0.56 22.70
N ARG A 2 19.22 -0.92 21.78
CA ARG A 2 19.15 -0.39 20.39
C ARG A 2 17.93 -0.84 19.58
N ALA A 3 17.52 -2.11 19.69
CA ALA A 3 16.37 -2.64 18.96
C ALA A 3 15.06 -1.97 19.40
N SER A 4 14.75 -2.04 20.71
CA SER A 4 13.55 -1.40 21.28
C SER A 4 13.40 0.09 20.93
N GLN A 5 14.49 0.88 20.95
CA GLN A 5 14.42 2.29 20.53
C GLN A 5 14.07 2.44 19.05
N ARG A 6 14.69 1.63 18.17
CA ARG A 6 14.39 1.64 16.73
C ARG A 6 12.93 1.25 16.48
N ASP A 7 12.43 0.25 17.19
CA ASP A 7 11.07 -0.25 17.01
C ASP A 7 10.07 0.84 17.44
N ALA A 8 10.33 1.52 18.57
CA ALA A 8 9.56 2.68 19.02
C ALA A 8 9.61 3.86 18.01
N ASP A 9 10.80 4.21 17.52
CA ASP A 9 10.98 5.30 16.56
C ASP A 9 10.22 5.01 15.27
N THR A 10 10.28 3.77 14.78
CA THR A 10 9.62 3.35 13.54
C THR A 10 8.11 3.41 13.69
N ASN A 11 7.57 2.93 14.82
CA ASN A 11 6.15 3.01 15.11
C ASN A 11 5.69 4.48 15.14
N SER A 12 6.42 5.36 15.83
CA SER A 12 6.08 6.78 15.95
C SER A 12 6.07 7.53 14.60
N VAL A 13 6.96 7.17 13.68
CA VAL A 13 7.03 7.75 12.33
C VAL A 13 5.92 7.23 11.44
N PHE A 14 5.53 5.96 11.61
CA PHE A 14 4.50 5.34 10.79
C PHE A 14 3.07 5.71 11.21
N GLU A 15 2.83 5.90 12.50
CA GLU A 15 1.52 6.23 13.07
C GLU A 15 0.73 7.29 12.26
N PRO A 16 1.27 8.50 11.98
CA PRO A 16 0.56 9.51 11.20
C PRO A 16 0.31 9.10 9.74
N LEU A 17 1.04 8.11 9.21
CA LEU A 17 0.93 7.64 7.83
C LEU A 17 -0.08 6.50 7.67
N ARG A 18 -0.54 5.85 8.75
CA ARG A 18 -1.40 4.65 8.68
C ARG A 18 -2.67 4.87 7.85
N ALA A 19 -3.36 6.00 8.08
CA ALA A 19 -4.57 6.34 7.30
C ALA A 19 -4.26 6.54 5.79
N GLY A 20 -3.12 7.17 5.49
CA GLY A 20 -2.65 7.34 4.11
C GLY A 20 -2.24 6.03 3.44
N ALA A 21 -1.59 5.13 4.19
CA ALA A 21 -1.18 3.80 3.75
C ALA A 21 -2.37 2.97 3.26
N ARG A 22 -3.48 2.97 4.02
CA ARG A 22 -4.71 2.28 3.62
C ARG A 22 -5.31 2.84 2.34
N HIS A 23 -5.33 4.17 2.20
CA HIS A 23 -5.81 4.81 0.98
C HIS A 23 -4.95 4.47 -0.25
N LEU A 24 -3.63 4.44 -0.08
CA LEU A 24 -2.69 4.04 -1.14
C LEU A 24 -2.92 2.58 -1.57
N LEU A 25 -3.19 1.69 -0.61
CA LEU A 25 -3.44 0.28 -0.89
C LEU A 25 -4.73 0.08 -1.70
N VAL A 26 -5.85 0.66 -1.25
CA VAL A 26 -7.13 0.63 -1.98
C VAL A 26 -6.99 1.21 -3.40
N THR A 27 -6.21 2.27 -3.54
CA THR A 27 -5.91 2.87 -4.85
C THR A 27 -5.14 1.90 -5.73
N ALA A 28 -4.11 1.22 -5.20
CA ALA A 28 -3.32 0.25 -5.95
C ALA A 28 -4.15 -0.98 -6.37
N GLU A 29 -5.01 -1.50 -5.48
CA GLU A 29 -5.93 -2.59 -5.80
C GLU A 29 -6.90 -2.20 -6.93
N THR A 30 -7.47 -1.00 -6.83
CA THR A 30 -8.34 -0.46 -7.88
C THR A 30 -7.60 -0.34 -9.20
N GLN A 31 -6.38 0.21 -9.18
CA GLN A 31 -5.55 0.34 -10.38
C GLN A 31 -5.22 -1.02 -10.99
N LEU A 32 -4.85 -2.00 -10.16
CA LEU A 32 -4.53 -3.35 -10.59
C LEU A 32 -5.71 -4.02 -11.30
N ALA A 33 -6.93 -3.83 -10.80
CA ALA A 33 -8.15 -4.38 -11.40
C ALA A 33 -8.47 -3.79 -12.79
N HIS A 34 -7.97 -2.60 -13.11
CA HIS A 34 -8.19 -1.92 -14.40
C HIS A 34 -7.04 -2.12 -15.40
N LEU A 35 -5.94 -2.76 -14.99
CA LEU A 35 -4.84 -3.06 -15.90
C LEU A 35 -5.21 -4.20 -16.85
N SER A 36 -4.70 -4.14 -18.07
CA SER A 36 -4.80 -5.27 -18.99
C SER A 36 -4.02 -6.47 -18.45
N THR A 37 -4.49 -7.69 -18.70
CA THR A 37 -3.89 -8.92 -18.16
C THR A 37 -2.39 -9.05 -18.49
N GLY A 38 -1.93 -8.53 -19.63
CA GLY A 38 -0.51 -8.54 -20.01
C GLY A 38 0.36 -7.50 -19.29
N ALA A 39 -0.24 -6.49 -18.63
CA ALA A 39 0.45 -5.49 -17.85
C ALA A 39 0.55 -5.85 -16.35
N VAL A 40 -0.24 -6.82 -15.90
CA VAL A 40 -0.27 -7.28 -14.51
C VAL A 40 0.90 -8.23 -14.24
N GLN A 41 1.69 -7.93 -13.21
CA GLN A 41 2.70 -8.87 -12.71
C GLN A 41 2.10 -9.78 -11.62
N PRO A 42 2.27 -11.12 -11.70
CA PRO A 42 1.68 -12.05 -10.73
C PRO A 42 2.08 -11.75 -9.28
N ARG A 43 3.29 -11.26 -9.04
CA ARG A 43 3.80 -10.91 -7.70
C ARG A 43 3.02 -9.79 -7.04
N TRP A 44 2.39 -8.89 -7.80
CA TRP A 44 1.67 -7.75 -7.24
C TRP A 44 0.48 -8.18 -6.40
N ILE A 45 -0.24 -9.23 -6.80
CA ILE A 45 -1.39 -9.73 -6.03
C ILE A 45 -0.95 -10.21 -4.65
N TYR A 46 0.13 -11.00 -4.59
CA TYR A 46 0.70 -11.45 -3.33
C TYR A 46 1.20 -10.27 -2.47
N GLN A 47 1.96 -9.34 -3.08
CA GLN A 47 2.50 -8.19 -2.37
C GLN A 47 1.40 -7.28 -1.80
N LEU A 48 0.32 -7.04 -2.53
CA LEU A 48 -0.84 -6.30 -2.01
C LEU A 48 -1.53 -7.05 -0.88
N GLY A 49 -1.66 -8.38 -0.97
CA GLY A 49 -2.20 -9.20 0.11
C GLY A 49 -1.39 -9.11 1.41
N VAL A 50 -0.05 -9.15 1.31
CA VAL A 50 0.83 -8.95 2.48
C VAL A 50 0.68 -7.55 3.06
N LEU A 51 0.62 -6.52 2.21
CA LEU A 51 0.42 -5.13 2.65
C LEU A 51 -0.93 -4.94 3.37
N ASN A 52 -2.00 -5.57 2.87
CA ASN A 52 -3.31 -5.52 3.52
C ASN A 52 -3.26 -6.21 4.90
N ALA A 53 -2.74 -7.43 4.94
CA ALA A 53 -2.61 -8.20 6.18
C ALA A 53 -1.76 -7.46 7.22
N ALA A 54 -0.64 -6.84 6.82
CA ALA A 54 0.19 -6.05 7.72
C ALA A 54 -0.56 -4.86 8.32
N LEU A 55 -1.38 -4.15 7.54
CA LEU A 55 -2.21 -3.05 8.06
C LEU A 55 -3.32 -3.55 9.00
N GLU A 56 -3.99 -4.64 8.66
CA GLU A 56 -5.01 -5.26 9.53
C GLU A 56 -4.40 -5.70 10.87
N GLN A 57 -3.23 -6.34 10.84
CA GLN A 57 -2.53 -6.75 12.07
C GLN A 57 -2.07 -5.55 12.90
N LEU A 58 -1.68 -4.43 12.28
CA LEU A 58 -1.38 -3.19 13.00
C LEU A 58 -2.63 -2.55 13.63
N GLU A 59 -3.79 -2.63 12.98
CA GLU A 59 -5.07 -2.18 13.54
C GLU A 59 -5.46 -3.05 14.75
N GLU A 60 -5.41 -4.38 14.60
CA GLU A 60 -5.68 -5.33 15.69
C GLU A 60 -4.72 -5.14 16.88
N LEU A 61 -3.43 -4.92 16.61
CA LEU A 61 -2.42 -4.69 17.64
C LEU A 61 -2.67 -3.37 18.39
N GLN A 62 -3.15 -2.33 17.70
CA GLN A 62 -3.53 -1.06 18.35
C GLN A 62 -4.77 -1.21 19.25
N GLU A 63 -5.75 -2.01 18.84
CA GLU A 63 -6.92 -2.33 19.66
C GLU A 63 -6.53 -3.14 20.91
N ARG A 64 -5.66 -4.15 20.74
CA ARG A 64 -5.09 -4.91 21.87
C ARG A 64 -4.33 -3.99 22.82
N TRP A 65 -3.49 -3.10 22.29
CA TRP A 65 -2.74 -2.15 23.11
C TRP A 65 -3.64 -1.25 23.94
N THR A 66 -4.71 -0.73 23.34
CA THR A 66 -5.72 0.09 24.05
C THR A 66 -6.37 -0.71 25.18
N THR A 67 -6.73 -1.97 24.92
CA THR A 67 -7.30 -2.87 25.93
C THR A 67 -6.29 -3.14 27.06
N THR A 68 -5.02 -3.36 26.73
CA THR A 68 -3.96 -3.54 27.73
C THR A 68 -3.85 -2.31 28.63
N LEU A 69 -3.85 -1.11 28.05
CA LEU A 69 -3.80 0.14 28.82
C LEU A 69 -4.97 0.29 29.79
N ASP A 70 -6.18 -0.12 29.41
CA ASP A 70 -7.36 -0.08 30.27
C ASP A 70 -7.28 -1.05 31.46
N THR A 71 -6.51 -2.13 31.33
CA THR A 71 -6.31 -3.13 32.39
C THR A 71 -5.15 -2.82 33.33
N LEU A 72 -4.22 -1.97 32.92
CA LEU A 72 -3.03 -1.67 33.70
C LEU A 72 -3.36 -0.72 34.86
N PRO A 73 -2.87 -1.01 36.09
CA PRO A 73 -3.12 -0.17 37.25
C PRO A 73 -2.37 1.18 37.18
N ASN A 74 -1.27 1.23 36.42
CA ASN A 74 -0.49 2.45 36.19
C ASN A 74 0.09 2.43 34.78
N THR A 75 -0.20 3.48 34.01
CA THR A 75 0.26 3.65 32.61
C THR A 75 1.33 4.73 32.48
N GLN A 76 1.97 5.10 33.60
CA GLN A 76 3.04 6.09 33.60
C GLN A 76 4.38 5.46 33.16
N PRO A 77 5.13 6.10 32.24
CA PRO A 77 6.48 5.67 31.89
C PRO A 77 7.39 5.51 33.10
N GLY A 78 8.21 4.46 33.12
CA GLY A 78 9.04 4.09 34.27
C GLY A 78 8.38 3.10 35.22
N ASN A 79 7.11 2.75 35.00
CA ASN A 79 6.50 1.57 35.60
C ASN A 79 6.91 0.32 34.82
N PRO A 80 7.46 -0.73 35.47
CA PRO A 80 7.95 -1.92 34.76
C PRO A 80 6.87 -2.63 33.92
N ASP A 81 5.66 -2.80 34.45
CA ASP A 81 4.58 -3.51 33.74
C ASP A 81 4.12 -2.73 32.50
N PHE A 82 4.07 -1.40 32.59
CA PHE A 82 3.78 -0.53 31.44
C PHE A 82 4.92 -0.52 30.42
N ASP A 83 6.17 -0.36 30.87
CA ASP A 83 7.33 -0.28 29.98
C ASP A 83 7.56 -1.61 29.24
N ASP A 84 7.34 -2.75 29.91
CA ASP A 84 7.42 -4.08 29.31
C ASP A 84 6.31 -4.29 28.27
N ALA A 85 5.06 -3.95 28.60
CA ALA A 85 3.94 -4.04 27.66
C ALA A 85 4.13 -3.11 26.44
N LEU A 86 4.67 -1.91 26.65
CA LEU A 86 4.99 -0.96 25.58
C LEU A 86 6.12 -1.50 24.68
N ALA A 87 7.15 -2.12 25.27
CA ALA A 87 8.24 -2.71 24.52
C ALA A 87 7.75 -3.89 23.65
N GLU A 88 6.85 -4.73 24.17
CA GLU A 88 6.21 -5.81 23.42
C GLU A 88 5.38 -5.28 22.25
N HIS A 89 4.53 -4.27 22.50
CA HIS A 89 3.74 -3.62 21.46
C HIS A 89 4.63 -3.08 20.31
N HIS A 90 5.75 -2.43 20.63
CA HIS A 90 6.68 -1.93 19.62
C HIS A 90 7.39 -3.05 18.86
N ALA A 91 7.80 -4.12 19.54
CA ALA A 91 8.45 -5.26 18.92
C ALA A 91 7.52 -5.98 17.93
N GLU A 92 6.25 -6.18 18.30
CA GLU A 92 5.24 -6.76 17.39
C GLU A 92 4.95 -5.82 16.22
N SER A 93 4.76 -4.51 16.49
CA SER A 93 4.53 -3.50 15.46
C SER A 93 5.65 -3.50 14.42
N TRP A 94 6.90 -3.62 14.87
CA TRP A 94 8.06 -3.65 13.99
C TRP A 94 7.96 -4.75 12.92
N SER A 95 7.50 -5.96 13.25
CA SER A 95 7.41 -7.05 12.28
C SER A 95 6.48 -6.70 11.12
N TYR A 96 5.31 -6.14 11.41
CA TYR A 96 4.35 -5.74 10.38
C TYR A 96 4.79 -4.50 9.60
N LEU A 97 5.52 -3.59 10.26
CA LEU A 97 6.12 -2.42 9.60
C LEU A 97 7.26 -2.81 8.67
N ASP A 98 8.02 -3.85 9.00
CA ASP A 98 9.06 -4.41 8.13
C ASP A 98 8.43 -5.04 6.88
N ASP A 99 7.35 -5.82 7.03
CA ASP A 99 6.57 -6.34 5.90
C ASP A 99 6.03 -5.21 5.02
N TRP A 100 5.49 -4.15 5.63
CA TRP A 100 5.02 -2.97 4.90
C TRP A 100 6.14 -2.30 4.10
N ALA A 101 7.31 -2.12 4.71
CA ALA A 101 8.47 -1.53 4.05
C ALA A 101 9.01 -2.41 2.91
N ALA A 102 9.04 -3.74 3.10
CA ALA A 102 9.53 -4.69 2.12
C ALA A 102 8.65 -4.76 0.87
N HIS A 103 7.33 -4.62 1.03
CA HIS A 103 6.36 -4.80 -0.05
C HIS A 103 5.81 -3.49 -0.63
N GLY A 104 6.01 -2.34 0.03
CA GLY A 104 5.43 -1.06 -0.37
C GLY A 104 5.85 -0.56 -1.77
N GLN A 105 6.95 -1.07 -2.32
CA GLN A 105 7.36 -0.77 -3.69
C GLN A 105 6.33 -1.24 -4.73
N ALA A 106 5.55 -2.28 -4.43
CA ALA A 106 4.49 -2.77 -5.32
C ALA A 106 3.44 -1.68 -5.63
N ILE A 107 3.07 -0.87 -4.63
CA ILE A 107 2.12 0.25 -4.80
C ILE A 107 2.64 1.23 -5.86
N ARG A 108 3.92 1.57 -5.81
CA ARG A 108 4.55 2.52 -6.76
C ARG A 108 4.61 1.93 -8.17
N GLU A 109 4.91 0.66 -8.29
CA GLU A 109 4.98 -0.03 -9.57
C GLU A 109 3.63 -0.15 -10.25
N ILE A 110 2.59 -0.52 -9.49
CA ILE A 110 1.21 -0.57 -9.98
C ILE A 110 0.77 0.82 -10.44
N ASN A 111 1.05 1.87 -9.64
CA ASN A 111 0.76 3.24 -10.04
C ASN A 111 1.46 3.64 -11.35
N SER A 112 2.74 3.29 -11.48
CA SER A 112 3.51 3.53 -12.70
C SER A 112 2.92 2.80 -13.91
N ALA A 113 2.51 1.55 -13.74
CA ALA A 113 1.85 0.76 -14.79
C ALA A 113 0.49 1.36 -15.18
N ALA A 114 -0.33 1.76 -14.20
CA ALA A 114 -1.62 2.39 -14.43
C ALA A 114 -1.49 3.71 -15.19
N ARG A 115 -0.46 4.51 -14.89
CA ARG A 115 -0.18 5.78 -15.60
C ARG A 115 0.33 5.57 -17.03
N LYS A 116 0.93 4.42 -17.32
CA LYS A 116 1.40 4.05 -18.66
C LYS A 116 0.33 3.33 -19.49
N ALA A 117 -0.73 2.84 -18.85
CA ALA A 117 -1.83 2.21 -19.55
C ALA A 117 -2.46 3.22 -20.52
N PRO A 118 -2.71 2.83 -21.78
CA PRO A 118 -3.40 3.69 -22.73
C PRO A 118 -4.75 4.10 -22.15
N SER A 119 -5.06 5.39 -22.16
CA SER A 119 -6.37 5.87 -21.72
C SER A 119 -7.44 5.25 -22.62
N SER A 120 -8.44 4.58 -22.03
CA SER A 120 -9.59 4.06 -22.79
C SER A 120 -10.44 5.17 -23.42
N LEU A 121 -10.25 6.42 -22.98
CA LEU A 121 -10.85 7.63 -23.53
C LEU A 121 -10.02 8.28 -24.65
N ALA A 122 -8.86 7.71 -25.00
CA ALA A 122 -8.11 8.20 -26.14
C ALA A 122 -8.96 8.04 -27.42
N PRO A 123 -9.20 9.11 -28.19
CA PRO A 123 -9.94 9.01 -29.45
C PRO A 123 -9.25 7.98 -30.33
N ALA A 124 -10.03 7.06 -30.90
CA ALA A 124 -9.51 6.16 -31.93
C ALA A 124 -8.82 7.03 -33.01
N PRO A 125 -7.59 6.69 -33.44
CA PRO A 125 -6.91 7.44 -34.48
C PRO A 125 -7.83 7.47 -35.70
N ALA A 126 -8.22 8.69 -36.10
CA ALA A 126 -9.12 8.88 -37.22
C ALA A 126 -8.51 8.18 -38.45
N PRO A 127 -9.29 7.40 -39.21
CA PRO A 127 -8.77 6.78 -40.41
C PRO A 127 -8.26 7.88 -41.33
N ALA A 128 -6.96 7.84 -41.65
CA ALA A 128 -6.36 8.75 -42.61
C ALA A 128 -7.17 8.65 -43.90
N THR A 129 -7.89 9.72 -44.24
CA THR A 129 -8.61 9.83 -45.51
C THR A 129 -7.55 9.90 -46.59
N GLY A 130 -7.19 8.73 -47.14
CA GLY A 130 -6.34 8.65 -48.32
C GLY A 130 -6.97 9.46 -49.44
N PRO A 131 -6.17 10.18 -50.26
CA PRO A 131 -6.70 11.03 -51.31
C PRO A 131 -7.59 10.22 -52.26
N ASP A 132 -8.81 10.73 -52.43
CA ASP A 132 -9.84 10.26 -53.35
C ASP A 132 -9.24 10.10 -54.74
N ARG A 133 -9.11 8.86 -55.19
CA ARG A 133 -8.73 8.52 -56.57
C ARG A 133 -9.96 8.02 -57.31
N ARG A 134 -10.88 8.95 -57.57
CA ARG A 134 -11.93 8.86 -58.59
C ARG A 134 -11.77 10.10 -59.49
N SER A 135 -11.79 10.08 -60.80
CA SER A 135 -11.92 9.08 -61.85
C SER A 135 -11.46 9.79 -63.12
N ALA A 136 -10.84 9.08 -64.08
CA ALA A 136 -10.83 9.56 -65.46
C ALA A 136 -10.97 8.36 -66.41
N ALA A 137 -12.23 8.04 -66.70
CA ALA A 137 -12.59 7.31 -67.90
C ALA A 137 -12.40 8.23 -69.12
N ARG A 138 -11.72 7.73 -70.17
CA ARG A 138 -11.89 8.09 -71.59
C ARG A 138 -11.25 6.95 -72.41
N ARG A 139 -12.10 6.12 -73.01
CA ARG A 139 -12.44 6.05 -74.44
C ARG A 139 -11.49 5.16 -75.22
#